data_AF-A0A6A4H4A4-F1
#
_entry.id   AF-A0A6A4H4A4-F1
#
_cell.length_a   1.000
_cell.length_b   1.000
_cell.length_c   1.000
_cell.angle_alpha   90.00
_cell.angle_beta   90.00
_cell.angle_gamma   90.00
#
_symmetry.space_group_name_H-M   'P 1'
#
loop_
_entity.id
_entity.type
_entity.pdbx_description
1 polymer ?
#
loop_
_entity_poly.entity_id
_entity_poly.type
_entity_poly.pdbx_seq_one_letter_code
_entity_poly.pdbx_strand_id
1 'polypeptide(L)' 'FGFIDPASVIHAAHLIPNTASGTTSDALPAQSIARRPDEDDEDWEWYNVNYFPDRDMFFHYIGFGVGHHN' A
#
# COMPACT_ATOMS: atom_id res chain seq x y z
N PHE A 1 -16.21 -9.44 -25.50
CA PHE A 1 -15.58 -9.12 -24.21
C PHE A 1 -14.88 -7.77 -24.36
N GLY A 2 -15.10 -6.84 -23.43
CA GLY A 2 -14.46 -5.52 -23.43
C GLY A 2 -13.56 -5.39 -22.20
N PHE A 3 -12.60 -4.47 -22.25
CA PHE A 3 -11.76 -4.14 -21.10
C PHE A 3 -12.56 -3.26 -20.11
N ILE A 4 -12.35 -3.49 -18.81
CA ILE A 4 -12.89 -2.63 -17.74
C ILE A 4 -12.09 -1.32 -17.77
N ASP A 5 -12.76 -0.19 -17.57
CA ASP A 5 -12.09 1.09 -17.38
C ASP A 5 -11.10 0.97 -16.20
N PRO A 6 -9.80 1.19 -16.41
CA PRO A 6 -8.81 1.13 -15.33
C PRO A 6 -9.15 2.03 -14.12
N ALA A 7 -9.86 3.14 -14.32
CA ALA A 7 -10.31 4.02 -13.24
C ALA A 7 -11.39 3.37 -12.35
N SER A 8 -12.02 2.29 -12.82
CA SER A 8 -13.04 1.52 -12.09
C SER A 8 -12.47 0.31 -11.34
N VAL A 9 -11.15 0.10 -11.39
CA VAL A 9 -10.49 -1.04 -10.73
C VAL A 9 -9.86 -0.60 -9.41
N ILE A 10 -10.12 -1.34 -8.33
CA ILE A 10 -9.43 -1.15 -7.05
C ILE A 10 -8.05 -1.80 -7.17
N HIS A 11 -7.00 -1.00 -6.95
CA HIS A 11 -5.62 -1.47 -6.97
C HIS A 11 -5.08 -1.66 -5.55
N ALA A 12 -4.18 -2.64 -5.39
CA ALA A 12 -3.39 -2.75 -4.18
C ALA A 12 -2.45 -1.54 -4.05
N ALA A 13 -2.01 -1.25 -2.83
CA ALA A 13 -0.95 -0.29 -2.57
C ALA A 13 0.00 -0.88 -1.54
N HIS A 14 1.27 -0.52 -1.63
CA HIS A 14 2.24 -0.89 -0.61
C HIS A 14 2.31 0.19 0.47
N LEU A 15 1.98 -0.18 1.70
CA LEU A 15 2.24 0.64 2.88
C LEU A 15 3.66 0.39 3.34
N ILE A 16 4.45 1.46 3.44
CA ILE A 16 5.86 1.41 3.84
C ILE A 16 5.99 2.14 5.17
N PRO A 17 6.49 1.48 6.23
CA PRO A 17 6.75 2.13 7.51
C PRO A 17 7.55 3.44 7.38
N ASN A 18 7.11 4.49 8.06
CA ASN A 18 7.90 5.71 8.19
C ASN A 18 8.80 5.61 9.42
N THR A 19 10.05 5.20 9.19
CA THR A 19 11.03 5.01 10.28
C THR A 19 11.43 6.31 10.97
N ALA A 20 11.26 7.47 10.34
CA ALA A 20 11.58 8.76 10.94
C ALA A 20 10.54 9.20 11.98
N SER A 21 9.33 8.68 11.89
CA SER A 21 8.25 8.97 12.84
C SER A 21 8.24 8.04 14.05
N GLY A 22 8.93 6.90 13.99
CA GLY A 22 8.94 5.92 15.08
C GLY A 22 7.61 5.17 15.21
N THR A 23 7.38 4.65 16.42
CA THR A 23 6.30 3.72 16.75
C THR A 23 5.37 4.27 17.83
N THR A 24 4.16 3.70 17.93
CA THR A 24 3.14 4.04 18.92
C THR A 24 2.36 2.80 19.35
N SER A 25 1.89 2.79 20.60
CA SER A 25 0.95 1.79 21.12
C SER A 25 -0.50 2.27 21.15
N ASP A 26 -0.76 3.54 20.77
CA ASP A 26 -2.09 4.17 20.94
C ASP A 26 -3.10 3.74 19.86
N ALA A 27 -2.63 3.33 18.68
CA ALA A 27 -3.48 3.02 17.53
C ALA A 27 -4.26 1.71 17.68
N LEU A 28 -3.64 0.70 18.28
CA LEU A 28 -4.24 -0.61 18.52
C LEU A 28 -4.18 -0.96 20.02
N PRO A 29 -5.26 -1.49 20.62
CA PRO A 29 -5.21 -2.01 21.98
C PRO A 29 -4.16 -3.10 22.12
N ALA A 30 -3.57 -3.23 23.32
CA ALA A 30 -2.59 -4.28 23.63
C ALA A 30 -3.13 -5.70 23.32
N GLN A 31 -4.42 -5.95 23.58
CA GLN A 31 -5.08 -7.20 23.20
C GLN A 31 -5.80 -7.06 21.86
N SER A 32 -5.05 -7.13 20.76
CA SER A 32 -5.59 -7.10 19.40
C SER A 32 -5.08 -8.29 18.57
N ILE A 33 -5.94 -8.85 17.71
CA ILE A 33 -5.56 -9.93 16.79
C ILE A 33 -4.56 -9.47 15.71
N ALA A 34 -4.42 -8.16 15.53
CA ALA A 34 -3.48 -7.57 14.59
C ALA A 34 -2.08 -7.40 15.19
N ARG A 35 -1.92 -7.55 16.52
CA ARG A 35 -0.63 -7.47 17.21
C ARG A 35 0.15 -8.77 17.05
N ARG A 36 1.46 -8.67 16.84
CA ARG A 36 2.35 -9.82 16.91
C ARG A 36 3.07 -9.87 18.26
N PRO A 37 3.35 -11.06 18.81
CA PRO A 37 3.99 -11.19 20.11
C PRO A 37 5.42 -10.61 20.19
N ASP A 38 6.07 -10.41 19.05
CA ASP A 38 7.45 -9.94 18.90
C ASP A 38 7.57 -8.45 18.58
N GLU A 39 6.46 -7.71 18.60
CA GLU A 39 6.40 -6.27 18.24
C GLU A 39 6.19 -5.36 19.47
N ASP A 40 6.40 -5.86 20.69
CA ASP A 40 6.35 -5.09 21.96
C ASP A 40 5.07 -4.24 22.15
N ASP A 41 3.95 -4.68 21.57
CA ASP A 41 2.68 -3.95 21.52
C ASP A 41 2.79 -2.53 20.88
N GLU A 42 3.73 -2.34 19.96
CA GLU A 42 3.92 -1.11 19.19
C GLU A 42 3.72 -1.31 17.67
N ASP A 43 3.14 -0.30 17.00
CA ASP A 43 3.04 -0.22 15.53
C ASP A 43 3.75 1.02 15.03
N TRP A 44 4.07 1.10 13.74
CA TRP A 44 4.54 2.34 13.15
C TRP A 44 3.47 3.43 13.22
N GLU A 45 3.85 4.62 13.70
CA GLU A 45 2.90 5.73 13.85
C GLU A 45 2.39 6.21 12.48
N TRP A 46 3.25 6.16 11.47
CA TRP A 46 2.93 6.58 10.12
C TRP A 46 3.45 5.61 9.07
N TYR A 47 2.70 5.50 7.98
CA TYR A 47 3.07 4.75 6.78
C TYR A 47 3.04 5.67 5.56
N ASN A 48 4.05 5.54 4.71
CA ASN A 48 4.04 6.13 3.38
C ASN A 48 3.29 5.19 2.42
N VAL A 49 2.44 5.75 1.57
CA VAL A 49 1.71 4.99 0.57
C VAL A 49 2.50 5.00 -0.74
N ASN A 50 2.87 3.81 -1.24
CA ASN A 50 3.36 3.66 -2.59
C ASN A 50 2.19 3.26 -3.51
N TYR A 51 1.86 4.18 -4.43
CA TYR A 51 0.76 4.05 -5.38
C TYR A 51 1.01 3.00 -6.48
N PHE A 52 2.26 2.53 -6.64
CA PHE A 52 2.60 1.52 -7.64
C PHE A 52 2.76 0.15 -6.96
N PRO A 53 1.70 -0.68 -6.90
CA PRO A 53 1.79 -2.01 -6.29
C PRO A 53 2.72 -2.93 -7.08
N ASP A 54 2.86 -2.70 -8.38
CA ASP A 54 3.79 -3.43 -9.23
C ASP A 54 4.32 -2.54 -10.36
N ARG A 55 5.33 -3.06 -11.06
CA ARG A 55 6.03 -2.35 -12.14
C ARG A 55 5.12 -2.11 -13.35
N ASP A 56 4.20 -3.03 -13.65
CA ASP A 56 3.27 -2.91 -14.77
C ASP A 56 2.28 -1.77 -14.54
N MET A 57 1.77 -1.64 -13.30
CA MET A 57 0.98 -0.49 -12.86
C MET A 57 1.70 0.85 -13.06
N PHE A 58 3.01 0.93 -12.77
CA PHE A 58 3.79 2.14 -13.06
C PHE A 58 3.80 2.46 -14.57
N PHE A 59 4.15 1.49 -15.41
CA PHE A 59 4.19 1.66 -16.86
C PHE A 59 2.81 1.96 -17.47
N HIS A 60 1.73 1.49 -16.84
CA HIS A 60 0.36 1.86 -17.18
C HIS A 60 0.11 3.36 -16.99
N TYR A 61 0.44 3.94 -15.83
CA TYR A 61 0.19 5.36 -15.56
C TYR A 61 1.05 6.32 -16.41
N ILE A 62 2.27 5.91 -16.78
CA ILE A 62 3.15 6.74 -17.62
C ILE A 62 2.95 6.52 -19.12
N GLY A 63 2.01 5.64 -19.54
CA GLY A 63 1.65 5.43 -20.95
C GLY A 63 2.68 4.64 -21.77
N PHE A 64 3.55 3.86 -21.12
CA PHE A 64 4.59 3.05 -21.77
C PHE A 64 4.27 1.54 -21.77
N GLY A 65 3.09 1.14 -21.29
CA GLY A 65 2.63 -0.24 -21.31
C GLY A 65 2.29 -0.74 -22.72
N VAL A 66 2.78 -1.93 -23.09
CA VAL A 66 2.51 -2.57 -24.39
C VAL A 66 1.00 -2.84 -24.52
N GLY A 67 0.36 -2.30 -25.56
CA GLY A 67 -1.08 -2.41 -25.79
C GLY A 67 -1.90 -1.17 -25.42
N HIS A 68 -1.27 -0.15 -24.83
CA HIS A 68 -1.88 1.15 -24.53
C HIS A 68 -1.51 2.17 -25.62
N HIS A 69 -2.01 1.97 -26.84
CA HIS A 69 -2.00 3.01 -27.86
C HIS A 69 -3.34 3.77 -27.81
N ASN A 70 -3.28 5.10 -27.73
CA ASN A 70 -4.44 5.98 -27.92
C ASN A 70 -5.06 5.81 -29.31
#